data_AF-A0A936H7F1-F1
#
_entry.id   AF-A0A936H7F1-F1
#
_cell.length_a   1.000
_cell.length_b   1.000
_cell.length_c   1.000
_cell.angle_alpha   90.00
_cell.angle_beta   90.00
_cell.angle_gamma   90.00
#
_symmetry.space_group_name_H-M   'P 1'
#
loop_
_entity.id
_entity.type
_entity.pdbx_description
1 polymer ?
#
loop_
_entity_poly.entity_id
_entity_poly.type
_entity_poly.pdbx_seq_one_letter_code
_entity_poly.pdbx_strand_id
1 'polypeptide(L)'
;MIKPFLARRDIKRYQTPDQTRYILFIPWHFPLHNDSTIVGASKEAERQFEINYPAIYKHLLSYKELLEKRNKAETGVRYEWYALQRCAATYYEEFEKPKIVVPAIIQKPENILDSQSFYSNDKTTIVCTDSYFVLAVMNSKVTDFS
;
A
#
# COMPACT_ATOMS: atom_id res chain seq x y z
N MET A 1 -3.86 -6.75 -6.61
CA MET A 1 -4.28 -7.55 -5.44
C MET A 1 -3.07 -8.02 -4.61
N ILE A 2 -2.17 -8.87 -5.11
CA ILE A 2 -0.91 -9.16 -4.39
C ILE A 2 0.14 -8.15 -4.85
N LYS A 3 0.75 -7.40 -3.93
CA LYS A 3 1.74 -6.36 -4.25
C LYS A 3 3.04 -6.57 -3.47
N PRO A 4 4.21 -6.34 -4.09
CA PRO A 4 5.48 -6.46 -3.38
C PRO A 4 5.56 -5.39 -2.29
N PHE A 5 6.13 -5.75 -1.15
CA PHE A 5 6.12 -4.92 0.05
C PHE A 5 7.51 -4.75 0.67
N LEU A 6 7.86 -3.51 0.99
CA LEU A 6 9.05 -3.13 1.73
C LEU A 6 8.68 -2.58 3.11
N ALA A 7 9.37 -3.08 4.12
CA ALA A 7 9.47 -2.37 5.38
C ALA A 7 10.73 -1.51 5.39
N ARG A 8 10.75 -0.53 6.29
CA ARG A 8 11.90 0.37 6.54
C ARG A 8 13.26 -0.35 6.48
N ARG A 9 13.41 -1.51 7.13
CA ARG A 9 14.68 -2.24 7.23
C ARG A 9 15.25 -2.75 5.90
N ASP A 10 14.40 -2.87 4.89
CA ASP A 10 14.79 -3.34 3.55
C ASP A 10 15.30 -2.19 2.68
N ILE A 11 15.10 -0.94 3.10
CA ILE A 11 15.47 0.25 2.34
C ILE A 11 16.86 0.68 2.76
N LYS A 12 17.80 0.60 1.83
CA LYS A 12 19.20 1.04 2.01
C LYS A 12 19.67 1.75 0.75
N ARG A 13 20.29 2.92 0.92
CA ARG A 13 20.85 3.65 -0.22
C ARG A 13 21.81 2.77 -1.03
N TYR A 14 21.77 2.94 -2.35
CA TYR A 14 22.62 2.22 -3.31
C TYR A 14 22.44 0.71 -3.33
N GLN A 15 21.34 0.19 -2.76
CA GLN A 15 20.99 -1.22 -2.81
C GLN A 15 19.64 -1.39 -3.50
N THR A 16 19.50 -2.49 -4.24
CA THR A 16 18.20 -2.90 -4.77
C THR A 16 17.48 -3.68 -3.68
N PRO A 17 16.27 -3.30 -3.28
CA PRO A 17 15.51 -4.04 -2.28
C PRO A 17 15.08 -5.41 -2.81
N ASP A 18 15.12 -6.43 -1.95
CA ASP A 18 14.67 -7.77 -2.30
C ASP A 18 13.14 -7.94 -2.17
N GLN A 19 12.53 -8.60 -3.16
CA GLN A 19 11.08 -8.89 -3.22
C GLN A 19 10.68 -10.10 -2.36
N THR A 20 10.99 -10.06 -1.06
CA THR A 20 10.73 -11.19 -0.14
C THR A 20 9.34 -11.18 0.48
N ARG A 21 8.67 -10.02 0.49
CA ARG A 21 7.39 -9.83 1.20
C ARG A 21 6.35 -9.25 0.27
N TYR A 22 5.11 -9.62 0.55
CA TYR A 22 3.95 -9.20 -0.21
C TYR A 22 2.84 -8.76 0.73
N ILE A 23 2.02 -7.83 0.24
CA ILE A 23 0.76 -7.46 0.87
C ILE A 23 -0.40 -7.91 0.00
N LEU A 24 -1.49 -8.26 0.66
CA LEU A 24 -2.78 -8.39 0.02
C LEU A 24 -3.46 -7.02 0.02
N PHE A 25 -3.38 -6.33 -1.11
CA PHE A 25 -4.01 -5.05 -1.37
C PHE A 25 -5.42 -5.26 -1.91
N ILE A 26 -6.42 -4.97 -1.06
CA ILE A 26 -7.84 -5.01 -1.41
C ILE A 26 -8.44 -3.62 -1.19
N PRO A 27 -8.75 -2.87 -2.27
CA PRO A 27 -9.39 -1.57 -2.17
C PRO A 27 -10.84 -1.70 -1.71
N TRP A 28 -11.46 -0.56 -1.38
CA TRP A 28 -12.90 -0.51 -1.10
C TRP A 28 -13.70 -1.00 -2.29
N HIS A 29 -14.80 -1.71 -2.04
CA HIS A 29 -15.73 -2.23 -3.04
C HIS A 29 -15.13 -3.25 -4.01
N PHE A 30 -13.94 -3.81 -3.72
CA PHE A 30 -13.34 -4.84 -4.57
C PHE A 30 -14.30 -6.04 -4.77
N PRO A 31 -14.46 -6.55 -6.01
CA PRO A 31 -13.74 -6.18 -7.24
C PRO A 31 -14.33 -4.97 -8.00
N LEU A 32 -15.45 -4.41 -7.57
CA LEU A 32 -16.16 -3.28 -8.17
C LEU A 32 -15.63 -1.88 -7.76
N HIS A 33 -14.37 -1.79 -7.34
CA HIS A 33 -13.71 -0.58 -6.85
C HIS A 33 -13.66 0.61 -7.82
N ASN A 34 -13.89 0.38 -9.12
CA ASN A 34 -13.98 1.43 -10.15
C ASN A 34 -15.41 1.94 -10.37
N ASP A 35 -16.41 1.32 -9.73
CA ASP A 35 -17.80 1.74 -9.83
C ASP A 35 -18.08 2.87 -8.83
N SER A 36 -18.20 4.09 -9.36
CA SER A 36 -18.48 5.28 -8.56
C SER A 36 -19.91 5.36 -8.01
N THR A 37 -20.81 4.44 -8.43
CA THR A 37 -22.20 4.42 -7.95
C THR A 37 -22.33 3.74 -6.58
N ILE A 38 -21.34 2.96 -6.18
CA ILE A 38 -21.33 2.26 -4.89
C ILE A 38 -21.00 3.25 -3.78
N VAL A 39 -21.96 3.45 -2.88
CA VAL A 39 -21.80 4.30 -1.69
C VAL A 39 -21.95 3.42 -0.46
N GLY A 40 -20.84 3.09 0.18
CA GLY A 40 -20.82 2.26 1.37
C GLY A 40 -20.61 0.77 1.10
N ALA A 41 -20.64 -0.05 2.16
CA ALA A 41 -20.39 -1.48 2.04
C ALA A 41 -21.43 -2.17 1.15
N SER A 42 -20.96 -2.82 0.08
CA SER A 42 -21.82 -3.45 -0.92
C SER A 42 -21.84 -4.97 -0.77
N LYS A 43 -23.04 -5.53 -0.61
CA LYS A 43 -23.24 -6.99 -0.64
C LYS A 43 -22.94 -7.59 -2.01
N GLU A 44 -23.15 -6.84 -3.08
CA GLU A 44 -22.82 -7.32 -4.43
C GLU A 44 -21.31 -7.36 -4.63
N ALA A 45 -20.55 -6.38 -4.10
CA ALA A 45 -19.09 -6.44 -4.14
C ALA A 45 -18.56 -7.67 -3.39
N GLU A 46 -19.11 -7.98 -2.21
CA GLU A 46 -18.74 -9.18 -1.45
C GLU A 46 -19.06 -10.46 -2.23
N ARG A 47 -20.25 -10.56 -2.82
CA ARG A 47 -20.65 -11.72 -3.63
C ARG A 47 -19.73 -11.91 -4.84
N GLN A 48 -19.42 -10.83 -5.55
CA GLN A 48 -18.47 -10.86 -6.67
C GLN A 48 -17.06 -11.22 -6.21
N PHE A 49 -16.65 -10.80 -5.02
CA PHE A 49 -15.35 -11.15 -4.47
C PHE A 49 -15.26 -12.66 -4.16
N GLU A 50 -16.28 -13.23 -3.54
CA GLU A 50 -16.38 -14.66 -3.26
C GLU A 50 -16.32 -15.51 -4.54
N ILE A 51 -17.07 -15.11 -5.58
CA ILE A 51 -17.13 -15.84 -6.86
C ILE A 51 -15.81 -15.75 -7.62
N ASN A 52 -15.23 -14.55 -7.75
CA ASN A 52 -14.06 -14.34 -8.59
C ASN A 52 -12.74 -14.74 -7.89
N TYR A 53 -12.70 -14.72 -6.55
CA TYR A 53 -11.48 -14.97 -5.77
C TYR A 53 -11.72 -15.88 -4.55
N PRO A 54 -12.26 -17.11 -4.75
CA PRO A 54 -12.74 -17.96 -3.66
C PRO A 54 -11.65 -18.36 -2.65
N ALA A 55 -10.42 -18.58 -3.11
CA ALA A 55 -9.29 -18.96 -2.24
C ALA A 55 -8.92 -17.84 -1.26
N ILE A 56 -8.88 -16.60 -1.74
CA ILE A 56 -8.52 -15.43 -0.95
C ILE A 56 -9.69 -15.03 -0.05
N TYR A 57 -10.91 -15.07 -0.58
CA TYR A 57 -12.12 -14.85 0.21
C TYR A 57 -12.16 -15.81 1.41
N LYS A 58 -11.98 -17.11 1.17
CA LYS A 58 -11.94 -18.14 2.23
C LYS A 58 -10.82 -17.89 3.25
N HIS A 59 -9.65 -17.47 2.80
CA HIS A 59 -8.55 -17.11 3.70
C HIS A 59 -8.89 -15.90 4.57
N LEU A 60 -9.51 -14.85 4.01
CA LEU A 60 -9.92 -13.68 4.79
C LEU A 60 -11.10 -13.99 5.72
N LEU A 61 -11.99 -14.87 5.29
CA LEU A 61 -13.16 -15.30 6.06
C LEU A 61 -12.75 -15.91 7.40
N SER A 62 -11.64 -16.64 7.47
CA SER A 62 -11.14 -17.16 8.76
C SER A 62 -10.72 -16.07 9.75
N TYR A 63 -10.53 -14.84 9.29
CA TYR A 63 -10.20 -13.68 10.12
C TYR A 63 -11.33 -12.66 10.22
N LYS A 64 -12.53 -12.96 9.68
CA LYS A 64 -13.64 -12.00 9.55
C LYS A 64 -13.93 -11.23 10.83
N GLU A 65 -14.03 -11.92 11.97
CA GLU A 65 -14.28 -11.26 13.26
C GLU A 65 -13.22 -10.22 13.63
N LEU A 66 -11.94 -10.49 13.35
CA LEU A 66 -10.85 -9.56 13.64
C LEU A 66 -10.88 -8.38 12.66
N LEU A 67 -11.21 -8.65 11.40
CA LEU A 67 -11.26 -7.66 10.33
C LEU A 67 -12.42 -6.67 10.53
N GLU A 68 -13.61 -7.16 10.88
CA GLU A 68 -14.78 -6.35 11.22
C GLU A 68 -14.55 -5.43 12.42
N LYS A 69 -13.72 -5.86 13.38
CA LYS A 69 -13.42 -5.10 14.60
C LYS A 69 -12.36 -4.00 14.40
N ARG A 70 -11.71 -3.90 13.23
CA ARG A 70 -10.62 -2.93 12.99
C ARG A 70 -11.07 -1.47 13.13
N ASN A 71 -12.24 -1.12 12.62
CA ASN A 71 -12.87 0.19 12.84
C ASN A 71 -14.38 0.03 12.87
N LYS A 72 -14.96 -0.06 14.07
CA LYS A 72 -16.39 -0.29 14.29
C LYS A 72 -17.29 0.81 13.73
N ALA A 73 -16.76 2.02 13.50
CA ALA A 73 -17.56 3.14 12.99
C ALA A 73 -17.67 3.15 11.45
N GLU A 74 -16.76 2.47 10.74
CA GLU A 74 -16.68 2.53 9.28
C GLU A 74 -16.76 1.17 8.59
N THR A 75 -16.23 0.12 9.22
CA THR A 75 -16.17 -1.23 8.64
C THR A 75 -17.58 -1.82 8.56
N GLY A 76 -17.99 -2.27 7.37
CA GLY A 76 -19.37 -2.70 7.10
C GLY A 76 -20.36 -1.56 6.89
N VAL A 77 -19.92 -0.29 6.99
CA VAL A 77 -20.74 0.91 6.74
C VAL A 77 -20.24 1.62 5.48
N ARG A 78 -18.97 2.03 5.47
CA ARG A 78 -18.32 2.75 4.36
C ARG A 78 -17.68 1.80 3.34
N TYR A 79 -17.21 0.65 3.80
CA TYR A 79 -16.53 -0.35 2.98
C TYR A 79 -16.70 -1.74 3.60
N GLU A 80 -16.49 -2.77 2.80
CA GLU A 80 -16.65 -4.16 3.19
C GLU A 80 -15.61 -4.58 4.22
N TRP A 81 -15.93 -5.57 5.06
CA TRP A 81 -15.10 -6.01 6.18
C TRP A 81 -13.69 -6.46 5.77
N TYR A 82 -13.53 -6.92 4.53
CA TYR A 82 -12.26 -7.40 3.99
C TYR A 82 -11.39 -6.28 3.40
N ALA A 83 -11.92 -5.07 3.19
CA ALA A 83 -11.21 -3.99 2.54
C ALA A 83 -10.18 -3.31 3.46
N LEU A 84 -9.14 -2.71 2.88
CA LEU A 84 -8.20 -1.87 3.62
C LEU A 84 -8.88 -0.59 4.09
N GLN A 85 -8.64 -0.18 5.35
CA GLN A 85 -9.40 0.91 5.98
C GLN A 85 -9.27 2.27 5.32
N ARG A 86 -8.08 2.65 4.85
CA ARG A 86 -7.95 3.88 4.09
C ARG A 86 -8.35 3.59 2.66
N CYS A 87 -9.24 4.43 2.13
CA CYS A 87 -9.47 4.52 0.70
C CYS A 87 -8.14 4.91 0.06
N ALA A 88 -7.34 3.92 -0.28
CA ALA A 88 -6.11 4.13 -1.02
C ALA A 88 -6.43 4.64 -2.43
N ALA A 89 -7.71 4.62 -2.86
CA ALA A 89 -8.19 4.84 -4.21
C ALA A 89 -7.68 6.12 -4.88
N THR A 90 -7.40 7.20 -4.13
CA THR A 90 -6.94 8.45 -4.75
C THR A 90 -5.45 8.52 -5.06
N TYR A 91 -4.61 7.68 -4.45
CA TYR A 91 -3.14 7.78 -4.62
C TYR A 91 -2.42 6.44 -4.62
N TYR A 92 -3.09 5.30 -4.53
CA TYR A 92 -2.43 4.00 -4.57
C TYR A 92 -1.70 3.75 -5.90
N GLU A 93 -2.20 4.33 -6.99
CA GLU A 93 -1.56 4.24 -8.31
C GLU A 93 -0.18 4.90 -8.32
N GLU A 94 0.05 5.89 -7.45
CA GLU A 94 1.37 6.51 -7.28
C GLU A 94 2.40 5.52 -6.74
N PHE A 95 1.97 4.48 -5.99
CA PHE A 95 2.86 3.40 -5.58
C PHE A 95 3.24 2.49 -6.75
N GLU A 96 2.49 2.49 -7.84
CA GLU A 96 2.82 1.68 -9.02
C GLU A 96 3.79 2.39 -9.96
N LYS A 97 3.87 3.72 -9.89
CA LYS A 97 4.79 4.53 -10.67
C LYS A 97 6.21 4.52 -10.08
N PRO A 98 7.24 4.81 -10.89
CA PRO A 98 8.57 5.10 -10.39
C PRO A 98 8.54 6.23 -9.36
N LYS A 99 9.19 6.02 -8.22
CA LYS A 99 9.12 6.95 -7.09
C LYS A 99 10.34 6.86 -6.19
N ILE A 100 10.70 7.95 -5.55
CA ILE A 100 11.71 7.93 -4.49
C ILE A 100 11.03 7.54 -3.18
N VAL A 101 11.58 6.54 -2.49
CA VAL A 101 11.11 6.12 -1.16
C VAL A 101 12.05 6.70 -0.09
N VAL A 102 11.45 7.43 0.85
CA VAL A 102 12.13 8.15 1.93
C VAL A 102 11.77 7.48 3.26
N PRO A 103 12.70 6.79 3.93
CA PRO A 103 12.42 6.21 5.24
C PRO A 103 12.27 7.32 6.30
N ALA A 104 11.22 7.25 7.13
CA ALA A 104 10.84 8.33 8.05
C ALA A 104 11.76 8.45 9.28
N ILE A 105 12.39 7.35 9.69
CA ILE A 105 13.27 7.31 10.87
C ILE A 105 14.62 6.80 10.36
N ILE A 106 15.66 7.63 10.35
CA ILE A 106 17.00 7.26 9.86
C ILE A 106 18.05 8.09 10.59
N GLN A 107 19.28 7.55 10.71
CA GLN A 107 20.42 8.33 11.20
C GLN A 107 21.10 9.12 10.08
N LYS A 108 20.99 8.64 8.83
CA LYS A 108 21.56 9.26 7.62
C LYS A 108 20.59 9.05 6.45
N PRO A 109 20.56 9.92 5.44
CA PRO A 109 19.74 9.73 4.24
C PRO A 109 19.98 8.37 3.58
N GLU A 110 18.92 7.54 3.54
CA GLU A 110 18.92 6.20 2.93
C GLU A 110 17.87 6.07 1.82
N ASN A 111 17.61 7.18 1.11
CA ASN A 111 16.57 7.23 0.10
C ASN A 111 16.93 6.34 -1.10
N ILE A 112 15.91 5.71 -1.69
CA ILE A 112 16.07 4.87 -2.89
C ILE A 112 15.11 5.31 -3.97
N LEU A 113 15.49 5.13 -5.23
CA LEU A 113 14.55 5.17 -6.34
C LEU A 113 13.97 3.77 -6.54
N ASP A 114 12.66 3.66 -6.38
CA ASP A 114 11.90 2.44 -6.63
C ASP A 114 11.33 2.47 -8.06
N SER A 115 11.78 1.54 -8.89
CA SER A 115 11.27 1.26 -10.24
C SER A 115 10.49 -0.05 -10.34
N GLN A 116 10.28 -0.74 -9.22
CA GLN A 116 9.65 -2.07 -9.12
C GLN A 116 8.27 -2.04 -8.44
N SER A 117 7.71 -0.84 -8.24
CA SER A 117 6.34 -0.66 -7.75
C SER A 117 6.11 -1.25 -6.35
N PHE A 118 7.09 -1.11 -5.46
CA PHE A 118 6.96 -1.56 -4.07
C PHE A 118 5.95 -0.72 -3.29
N TYR A 119 5.17 -1.41 -2.46
CA TYR A 119 4.34 -0.81 -1.43
C TYR A 119 5.10 -0.76 -0.11
N SER A 120 4.79 0.21 0.73
CA SER A 120 5.46 0.39 2.02
C SER A 120 4.48 0.92 3.06
N ASN A 121 4.88 0.89 4.33
CA ASN A 121 4.04 1.34 5.44
C ASN A 121 4.26 2.83 5.77
N ASP A 122 3.57 3.30 6.82
CA ASP A 122 3.64 4.65 7.37
C ASP A 122 5.04 5.08 7.85
N LYS A 123 6.02 4.16 7.89
CA LYS A 123 7.42 4.47 8.22
C LYS A 123 8.23 4.93 7.02
N THR A 124 7.56 5.19 5.90
CA THR A 124 8.16 5.67 4.67
C THR A 124 7.23 6.69 4.02
N THR A 125 7.81 7.62 3.29
CA THR A 125 7.12 8.59 2.43
C THR A 125 7.57 8.35 1.01
N ILE A 126 6.68 8.58 0.04
CA ILE A 126 7.03 8.53 -1.38
C ILE A 126 7.12 9.95 -1.96
N VAL A 127 8.08 10.18 -2.85
CA VAL A 127 8.15 11.35 -3.71
C VAL A 127 7.96 10.87 -5.14
N CYS A 128 6.87 11.29 -5.79
CA CYS A 128 6.46 10.83 -7.12
C CYS A 128 7.34 11.45 -8.22
N THR A 129 8.61 11.03 -8.27
CA THR A 129 9.57 11.41 -9.29
C THR A 129 10.53 10.24 -9.56
N ASP A 130 11.00 10.16 -10.79
CA ASP A 130 12.03 9.25 -11.26
C ASP A 130 13.41 9.93 -11.39
N SER A 131 13.54 11.17 -10.92
CA SER A 131 14.74 11.96 -11.11
C SER A 131 15.90 11.49 -10.22
N TYR A 132 16.92 10.90 -10.86
CA TYR A 132 18.20 10.61 -10.21
C TYR A 132 18.88 11.86 -9.65
N PHE A 133 18.64 13.03 -10.23
CA PHE A 133 19.15 14.30 -9.70
C PHE A 133 18.55 14.60 -8.33
N VAL A 134 17.22 14.49 -8.20
CA VAL A 134 16.53 14.67 -6.91
C VAL A 134 17.02 13.65 -5.90
N LEU A 135 17.13 12.37 -6.28
CA LEU A 135 17.68 11.33 -5.42
C LEU A 135 19.10 11.65 -4.94
N ALA A 136 19.97 12.10 -5.85
CA ALA A 136 21.36 12.45 -5.54
C ALA A 136 21.44 13.61 -4.55
N VAL A 137 20.63 14.66 -4.73
CA VAL A 137 20.55 15.79 -3.80
C VAL A 137 20.06 15.33 -2.43
N MET A 138 18.98 14.53 -2.38
CA MET A 138 18.40 14.02 -1.13
C MET A 138 19.33 13.09 -0.35
N ASN A 139 20.27 12.41 -1.03
CA ASN A 139 21.27 11.54 -0.41
C ASN A 139 22.62 12.25 -0.19
N SER A 140 22.72 13.54 -0.51
CA SER A 140 23.97 14.30 -0.36
C SER A 140 24.21 14.74 1.08
N LYS A 141 25.44 15.19 1.38
CA LYS A 141 25.77 15.79 2.68
C LYS A 141 25.07 17.14 2.91
N VAL A 142 24.64 17.84 1.85
CA VAL A 142 23.99 19.16 1.97
C VAL A 142 22.65 19.03 2.70
N THR A 143 21.99 17.88 2.56
CA THR A 143 20.73 17.56 3.22
C THR A 143 20.92 16.77 4.52
N ASP A 144 22.16 16.50 4.93
CA ASP A 144 22.51 15.74 6.13
C ASP A 144 22.87 16.72 7.26
N PHE A 145 21.91 16.98 8.16
CA PHE A 145 22.05 17.92 9.29
C PHE A 145 22.52 17.24 10.59
N SER A 146 23.08 16.03 10.48
CA SER A 146 23.57 15.22 11.60
C SER A 146 24.86 15.74 12.22
#